data_AF-A0A0C1N1Q4-F1
#
_entry.id   AF-A0A0C1N1Q4-F1
#
_cell.length_a   1.000
_cell.length_b   1.000
_cell.length_c   1.000
_cell.angle_alpha   90.00
_cell.angle_beta   90.00
_cell.angle_gamma   90.00
#
_symmetry.space_group_name_H-M   'P 1'
#
loop_
_entity.id
_entity.type
_entity.pdbx_description
1 polymer ?
#
loop_
_entity_poly.entity_id
_entity_poly.type
_entity_poly.pdbx_seq_one_letter_code
_entity_poly.pdbx_strand_id
1 'polypeptide(L)'
;SWGKVLQEAFLNGSVFLLVGSLIVGVLTGEKGWEKLQPFTQGIFYGALTFFLLDMGLVAARRIKDLSKTGSFLIAFSVFIPVANAIFGILISKLLGMGEGNGLLFAVLCASASYIAVPAAMRLTVPEANPSLYVSMALALTFPFNIIVGIPLYLQILKMIGV
;
A
#
# COMPACT_ATOMS: atom_id res chain seq x y z
N SER A 1 -16.47 -23.52 1.48
CA SER A 1 -17.77 -23.21 0.86
C SER A 1 -17.72 -21.79 0.33
N TRP A 2 -18.15 -21.55 -0.92
CA TRP A 2 -18.21 -20.22 -1.54
C TRP A 2 -19.00 -19.20 -0.73
N GLY A 3 -20.04 -19.62 0.00
CA GLY A 3 -20.82 -18.73 0.87
C GLY A 3 -20.00 -18.13 2.01
N LYS A 4 -19.10 -18.91 2.61
CA LYS A 4 -18.20 -18.42 3.68
C LYS A 4 -17.16 -17.44 3.12
N VAL A 5 -16.63 -17.71 1.93
CA VAL A 5 -15.67 -16.82 1.24
C VAL A 5 -16.32 -15.47 0.90
N LEU A 6 -17.54 -15.48 0.35
CA LEU A 6 -18.29 -14.25 0.07
C LEU A 6 -18.60 -13.48 1.36
N GLN A 7 -19.00 -14.17 2.43
CA GLN A 7 -19.23 -13.55 3.73
C GLN A 7 -17.96 -12.87 4.26
N GLU A 8 -16.81 -13.54 4.23
CA GLU A 8 -15.54 -12.95 4.65
C GLU A 8 -15.09 -11.81 3.73
N ALA A 9 -15.30 -11.91 2.42
CA ALA A 9 -14.91 -10.87 1.47
C ALA A 9 -15.71 -9.56 1.66
N PHE A 10 -17.02 -9.66 1.91
CA PHE A 10 -17.90 -8.49 2.04
C PHE A 10 -18.10 -7.99 3.48
N LEU A 11 -18.06 -8.89 4.47
CA LEU A 11 -18.38 -8.59 5.87
C LEU A 11 -17.18 -8.69 6.81
N ASN A 12 -15.96 -8.81 6.27
CA ASN A 12 -14.75 -8.52 7.02
C ASN A 12 -14.86 -7.11 7.64
N GLY A 13 -14.45 -6.96 8.91
CA GLY A 13 -14.62 -5.71 9.65
C GLY A 13 -13.99 -4.50 8.98
N SER A 14 -12.84 -4.66 8.32
CA SER A 14 -12.18 -3.57 7.59
C SER A 14 -12.96 -3.15 6.33
N VAL A 15 -13.47 -4.10 5.55
CA VAL A 15 -14.29 -3.85 4.35
C VAL A 15 -15.62 -3.20 4.75
N PHE A 16 -16.27 -3.73 5.78
CA PHE A 16 -17.50 -3.16 6.31
C PHE A 16 -17.31 -1.71 6.75
N LEU A 17 -16.23 -1.41 7.48
CA LEU A 17 -15.92 -0.04 7.90
C LEU A 17 -15.54 0.87 6.71
N LEU A 18 -14.81 0.35 5.72
CA LEU A 18 -14.46 1.10 4.51
C LEU A 18 -15.72 1.48 3.70
N VAL A 19 -16.58 0.50 3.41
CA VAL A 19 -17.81 0.73 2.64
C VAL A 19 -18.78 1.60 3.43
N GLY A 20 -18.94 1.34 4.73
CA GLY A 20 -19.79 2.13 5.62
C GLY A 20 -19.32 3.59 5.71
N SER A 21 -18.03 3.84 5.89
CA SER A 21 -17.48 5.20 5.92
C SER A 21 -17.62 5.93 4.59
N LEU A 22 -17.49 5.22 3.45
CA LEU A 22 -17.75 5.79 2.13
C LEU A 22 -19.22 6.21 1.98
N ILE A 23 -20.17 5.34 2.36
CA ILE A 23 -21.61 5.65 2.32
C ILE A 23 -21.91 6.85 3.20
N VAL A 24 -21.39 6.88 4.44
CA VAL A 24 -21.55 8.02 5.35
C VAL A 24 -20.98 9.30 4.73
N GLY A 25 -19.80 9.23 4.10
CA GLY A 25 -19.20 10.37 3.40
C GLY A 25 -20.07 10.90 2.27
N VAL A 26 -20.61 10.01 1.43
CA VAL A 26 -21.53 10.38 0.34
C VAL A 26 -22.82 11.02 0.87
N LEU A 27 -23.38 10.51 1.96
CA LEU A 27 -24.62 11.02 2.55
C LEU A 27 -24.43 12.34 3.31
N THR A 28 -23.28 12.55 3.94
CA THR A 28 -23.03 13.70 4.82
C THR A 28 -22.31 14.86 4.13
N GLY A 29 -21.56 14.59 3.05
CA GLY A 29 -20.85 15.60 2.26
C GLY A 29 -19.92 16.48 3.10
N GLU A 30 -19.85 17.77 2.76
CA GLU A 30 -18.96 18.75 3.41
C GLU A 30 -19.22 18.89 4.92
N LYS A 31 -20.49 18.80 5.36
CA LYS A 31 -20.82 18.89 6.79
C LYS A 31 -20.23 17.74 7.61
N GLY A 32 -20.23 16.53 7.05
CA GLY A 32 -19.57 15.38 7.67
C GLY A 32 -18.05 15.55 7.69
N TRP A 33 -17.50 16.06 6.58
CA TRP A 33 -16.07 16.35 6.45
C TRP A 33 -15.58 17.35 7.51
N GLU A 34 -16.23 18.50 7.68
CA GLU A 34 -15.83 19.52 8.67
C GLU A 34 -15.79 18.96 10.09
N LYS A 35 -16.72 18.06 10.45
CA LYS A 35 -16.75 17.41 11.76
C LYS A 35 -15.62 16.40 11.96
N LEU A 36 -15.20 15.72 10.90
CA LEU A 36 -14.14 14.71 10.93
C LEU A 36 -12.74 15.30 10.71
N GLN A 37 -12.62 16.49 10.10
CA GLN A 37 -11.36 17.15 9.75
C GLN A 37 -10.34 17.21 10.92
N PRO A 38 -10.73 17.50 12.18
CA PRO A 38 -9.78 17.49 13.29
C PRO A 38 -9.08 16.14 13.47
N PHE A 39 -9.77 15.04 13.14
CA PHE A 39 -9.25 13.67 13.24
C PHE A 39 -8.50 13.24 11.98
N THR A 40 -9.01 13.57 10.79
CA THR A 40 -8.49 13.08 9.50
C THR A 40 -7.39 13.94 8.89
N GLN A 41 -7.29 15.21 9.29
CA GLN A 41 -6.20 16.10 8.89
C GLN A 41 -5.44 16.68 10.07
N GLY A 42 -6.13 17.08 11.14
CA GLY A 42 -5.48 17.71 12.30
C GLY A 42 -4.49 16.78 12.99
N ILE A 43 -4.99 15.77 13.70
CA ILE A 43 -4.14 14.82 14.44
C ILE A 43 -3.57 13.68 13.57
N PHE A 44 -4.16 13.44 12.39
CA PHE A 44 -3.80 12.30 11.53
C PHE A 44 -2.32 12.28 11.17
N TYR A 45 -1.74 13.41 10.77
CA TYR A 45 -0.32 13.46 10.41
C TYR A 45 0.60 13.16 11.60
N GLY A 46 0.21 13.59 12.81
CA GLY A 46 0.92 13.23 14.04
C GLY A 46 0.88 11.73 14.29
N ALA A 47 -0.31 11.14 14.25
CA ALA A 47 -0.49 9.69 14.41
C ALA A 47 0.24 8.89 13.31
N LEU A 48 0.17 9.34 12.05
CA LEU A 48 0.85 8.73 10.91
C LEU A 48 2.38 8.79 11.08
N THR A 49 2.91 9.89 11.61
CA THR A 49 4.35 10.03 11.88
C THR A 49 4.82 9.01 12.91
N PHE A 50 4.09 8.86 14.03
CA PHE A 50 4.40 7.84 15.02
C PHE A 50 4.28 6.41 14.46
N PHE A 51 3.25 6.17 13.65
CA PHE A 51 3.07 4.89 12.96
C PHE A 51 4.25 4.57 12.02
N LEU A 52 4.64 5.52 11.18
CA LEU A 52 5.78 5.36 10.27
C LEU A 52 7.10 5.19 11.03
N LEU A 53 7.28 5.89 12.16
CA LEU A 53 8.44 5.71 13.02
C LEU A 53 8.49 4.29 13.61
N ASP A 54 7.39 3.77 14.14
CA ASP A 54 7.32 2.40 14.66
C ASP A 54 7.61 1.37 13.56
N MET A 55 6.98 1.51 12.39
CA MET A 55 7.26 0.65 11.23
C MET A 55 8.72 0.74 10.78
N GLY A 56 9.32 1.94 10.82
CA GLY A 56 10.73 2.16 10.54
C GLY A 56 11.66 1.47 11.55
N LEU A 57 11.32 1.52 12.84
CA LEU A 57 12.05 0.80 13.90
C LEU A 57 11.94 -0.73 13.72
N VAL A 58 10.76 -1.23 13.35
CA VAL A 58 10.55 -2.65 13.02
C VAL A 58 11.41 -3.06 11.82
N ALA A 59 11.46 -2.24 10.77
CA ALA A 59 12.30 -2.48 9.60
C ALA A 59 13.80 -2.50 9.97
N ALA A 60 14.26 -1.51 10.73
CA ALA A 60 15.65 -1.39 11.15
C ALA A 60 16.10 -2.58 12.01
N ARG A 61 15.25 -3.05 12.94
CA ARG A 61 15.55 -4.24 13.77
C ARG A 61 15.71 -5.51 12.94
N ARG A 62 14.98 -5.62 11.82
CA ARG A 62 14.97 -6.81 10.96
C ARG A 62 15.90 -6.72 9.74
N ILE A 63 16.55 -5.56 9.50
CA ILE A 63 17.43 -5.36 8.34
C ILE A 63 18.62 -6.34 8.30
N LYS A 64 19.08 -6.81 9.47
CA LYS A 64 20.13 -7.82 9.56
C LYS A 64 19.67 -9.17 9.01
N ASP A 65 18.39 -9.51 9.12
CA ASP A 65 17.84 -10.75 8.58
C ASP A 65 17.81 -10.71 7.04
N LEU A 66 17.73 -9.51 6.46
CA LEU A 66 17.78 -9.28 5.02
C LEU A 66 19.10 -9.75 4.38
N SER A 67 20.23 -9.61 5.11
CA SER A 67 21.54 -10.11 4.65
C SER A 67 21.56 -11.63 4.46
N LYS A 68 20.67 -12.36 5.14
CA LYS A 68 20.52 -13.81 5.04
C LYS A 68 19.52 -14.24 3.95
N THR A 69 18.83 -13.28 3.34
CA THR A 69 17.65 -13.50 2.49
C THR A 69 18.04 -13.73 1.02
N GLY A 70 19.32 -13.61 0.66
CA GLY A 70 19.82 -13.86 -0.69
C GLY A 70 19.57 -12.69 -1.66
N SER A 71 20.48 -12.52 -2.63
CA SER A 71 20.44 -11.40 -3.59
C SER A 71 19.17 -11.38 -4.45
N PHE A 72 18.60 -12.56 -4.73
CA PHE A 72 17.37 -12.69 -5.51
C PHE A 72 16.20 -11.94 -4.88
N LEU A 73 15.95 -12.12 -3.59
CA LEU A 73 14.81 -11.51 -2.90
C LEU A 73 14.98 -10.00 -2.74
N ILE A 74 16.22 -9.52 -2.59
CA ILE A 74 16.53 -8.09 -2.60
C ILE A 74 16.19 -7.49 -3.97
N ALA A 75 16.67 -8.11 -5.05
CA ALA A 75 16.36 -7.67 -6.41
C ALA A 75 14.85 -7.71 -6.69
N PHE A 76 14.17 -8.78 -6.29
CA PHE A 76 12.72 -8.93 -6.42
C PHE A 76 11.96 -7.79 -5.76
N SER A 77 12.36 -7.40 -4.54
CA SER A 77 11.74 -6.31 -3.76
C SER A 77 11.88 -4.94 -4.42
N VAL A 78 12.79 -4.79 -5.39
CA VAL A 78 13.01 -3.53 -6.12
C VAL A 78 12.36 -3.58 -7.51
N PHE A 79 12.53 -4.69 -8.24
CA PHE A 79 12.05 -4.79 -9.62
C PHE A 79 10.54 -5.05 -9.73
N ILE A 80 9.95 -5.82 -8.82
CA ILE A 80 8.52 -6.12 -8.88
C ILE A 80 7.64 -4.88 -8.70
N PRO A 81 7.90 -3.96 -7.75
CA PRO A 81 7.20 -2.69 -7.67
C PRO A 81 7.17 -1.93 -8.99
N VAL A 82 8.32 -1.84 -9.68
CA VAL A 82 8.44 -1.15 -10.96
C VAL A 82 7.64 -1.87 -12.05
N ALA A 83 7.75 -3.20 -12.13
CA ALA A 83 6.98 -3.99 -13.09
C ALA A 83 5.47 -3.77 -12.90
N ASN A 84 4.98 -3.84 -11.66
CA ASN A 84 3.58 -3.60 -11.34
C ASN A 84 3.16 -2.15 -11.62
N ALA A 85 4.03 -1.17 -11.35
CA ALA A 85 3.78 0.23 -11.69
C ALA A 85 3.61 0.41 -13.20
N ILE A 86 4.47 -0.22 -14.02
CA ILE A 86 4.36 -0.18 -15.49
C ILE A 86 3.01 -0.74 -15.94
N PHE A 87 2.58 -1.87 -15.39
CA PHE A 87 1.22 -2.39 -15.68
C PHE A 87 0.13 -1.39 -15.29
N GLY A 88 0.23 -0.79 -14.11
CA GLY A 88 -0.71 0.24 -13.66
C GLY A 88 -0.75 1.46 -14.59
N ILE A 89 0.42 1.94 -15.03
CA ILE A 89 0.57 3.06 -15.97
C ILE A 89 -0.06 2.74 -17.33
N LEU A 90 0.17 1.53 -17.85
CA LEU A 90 -0.42 1.10 -19.12
C LEU A 90 -1.95 1.06 -19.03
N ILE A 91 -2.49 0.52 -17.93
CA ILE A 91 -3.93 0.51 -17.66
C ILE A 91 -4.47 1.94 -17.53
N SER A 92 -3.77 2.81 -16.80
CA SER A 92 -4.11 4.22 -16.65
C SER A 92 -4.24 4.92 -17.99
N LYS A 93 -3.30 4.66 -18.92
CA LYS A 93 -3.35 5.18 -20.29
C LYS A 93 -4.53 4.64 -21.07
N LEU A 94 -4.79 3.33 -21.00
CA LEU A 94 -5.93 2.70 -21.67
C LEU A 94 -7.28 3.24 -21.19
N LEU A 95 -7.36 3.59 -19.91
CA LEU A 95 -8.56 4.17 -19.31
C LEU A 95 -8.68 5.69 -19.49
N GLY A 96 -7.67 6.35 -20.07
CA GLY A 96 -7.66 7.81 -20.24
C GLY A 96 -7.67 8.58 -18.92
N MET A 97 -7.06 8.02 -17.87
CA MET A 97 -6.91 8.74 -16.60
C MET A 97 -5.98 9.94 -16.79
N GLY A 98 -6.20 11.05 -16.07
CA GLY A 98 -5.24 12.16 -16.07
C GLY A 98 -4.03 11.88 -15.16
N GLU A 99 -2.91 12.59 -15.41
CA GLU A 99 -1.62 12.49 -14.70
C GLU A 99 -1.73 12.17 -13.19
N GLY A 100 -2.49 12.96 -12.42
CA GLY A 100 -2.59 12.80 -10.98
C GLY A 100 -3.25 11.47 -10.56
N ASN A 101 -4.34 11.08 -11.24
CA ASN A 101 -5.03 9.82 -10.99
C ASN A 101 -4.21 8.63 -11.47
N GLY A 102 -3.52 8.78 -12.61
CA GLY A 102 -2.62 7.77 -13.15
C GLY A 102 -1.43 7.51 -12.24
N LEU A 103 -0.84 8.57 -11.67
CA LEU A 103 0.24 8.44 -10.69
C LEU A 103 -0.25 7.70 -9.44
N LEU A 104 -1.39 8.11 -8.88
CA LEU A 104 -1.96 7.46 -7.72
C LEU A 104 -2.20 5.96 -7.99
N PHE A 105 -2.79 5.63 -9.15
CA PHE A 105 -3.05 4.26 -9.55
C PHE A 105 -1.76 3.44 -9.71
N ALA A 106 -0.74 3.98 -10.37
CA ALA A 106 0.56 3.33 -10.51
C ALA A 106 1.23 3.05 -9.16
N VAL A 107 1.18 4.01 -8.24
CA VAL A 107 1.72 3.87 -6.87
C VAL A 107 0.97 2.77 -6.10
N LEU A 108 -0.35 2.68 -6.25
CA LEU A 108 -1.14 1.61 -5.64
C LEU A 108 -0.72 0.23 -6.19
N CYS A 109 -0.50 0.09 -7.50
CA CYS A 109 -0.01 -1.16 -8.10
C CYS A 109 1.41 -1.52 -7.63
N ALA A 110 2.27 -0.52 -7.44
CA ALA A 110 3.66 -0.71 -7.03
C ALA A 110 3.84 -1.04 -5.54
N SER A 111 2.84 -0.78 -4.71
CA SER A 111 2.98 -0.82 -3.26
C SER A 111 2.83 -2.23 -2.68
N ALA A 112 3.70 -2.57 -1.72
CA ALA A 112 3.57 -3.79 -0.92
C ALA A 112 2.66 -3.55 0.30
N SER A 113 1.95 -4.60 0.73
CA SER A 113 1.15 -4.54 1.96
C SER A 113 2.01 -4.89 3.19
N TYR A 114 2.01 -4.01 4.18
CA TYR A 114 2.80 -4.15 5.41
C TYR A 114 1.96 -4.17 6.69
N ILE A 115 0.62 -4.19 6.58
CA ILE A 115 -0.31 -4.27 7.72
C ILE A 115 -1.18 -5.53 7.62
N ALA A 116 -2.13 -5.52 6.70
CA ALA A 116 -3.15 -6.56 6.60
C ALA A 116 -2.59 -7.90 6.10
N VAL A 117 -1.76 -7.88 5.04
CA VAL A 117 -1.20 -9.11 4.47
C VAL A 117 -0.29 -9.84 5.45
N PRO A 118 0.65 -9.18 6.17
CA PRO A 118 1.40 -9.84 7.25
C PRO A 118 0.53 -10.54 8.29
N ALA A 119 -0.56 -9.91 8.73
CA ALA A 119 -1.48 -10.51 9.68
C ALA A 119 -2.19 -11.72 9.09
N ALA A 120 -2.71 -11.61 7.87
CA ALA A 120 -3.38 -12.70 7.17
C ALA A 120 -2.44 -13.88 6.88
N MET A 121 -1.20 -13.62 6.44
CA MET A 121 -0.20 -14.65 6.14
C MET A 121 0.17 -15.46 7.38
N ARG A 122 0.27 -14.84 8.56
CA ARG A 122 0.54 -15.58 9.82
C ARG A 122 -0.56 -16.58 10.16
N LEU A 123 -1.80 -16.29 9.79
CA LEU A 123 -2.96 -17.15 10.06
C LEU A 123 -3.14 -18.23 9.00
N THR A 124 -2.84 -17.91 7.74
CA THR A 124 -3.16 -18.75 6.58
C THR A 124 -1.99 -19.58 6.08
N VAL A 125 -0.76 -19.11 6.29
CA VAL A 125 0.49 -19.77 5.89
C VAL A 125 1.52 -19.64 7.02
N PRO A 126 1.33 -20.36 8.14
CA PRO A 126 2.14 -20.19 9.35
C PRO A 126 3.63 -20.54 9.15
N GLU A 127 3.96 -21.33 8.13
CA GLU A 127 5.33 -21.68 7.75
C GLU A 127 6.08 -20.53 7.07
N ALA A 128 5.35 -19.51 6.58
CA ALA A 128 5.95 -18.36 5.91
C ALA A 128 6.71 -17.50 6.92
N ASN A 129 8.02 -17.32 6.69
CA ASN A 129 8.87 -16.55 7.58
C ASN A 129 8.48 -15.05 7.61
N PRO A 130 7.96 -14.53 8.73
CA PRO A 130 7.55 -13.13 8.84
C PRO A 130 8.68 -12.13 8.73
N SER A 131 9.91 -12.52 9.09
CA SER A 131 11.06 -11.64 8.93
C SER A 131 11.34 -11.34 7.45
N LEU A 132 10.99 -12.24 6.52
CA LEU A 132 11.26 -12.02 5.09
C LEU A 132 10.27 -11.02 4.49
N TYR A 133 8.97 -11.35 4.49
CA TYR A 133 7.99 -10.51 3.78
C TYR A 133 7.78 -9.14 4.43
N VAL A 134 7.88 -9.03 5.77
CA VAL A 134 7.77 -7.72 6.46
C VAL A 134 8.98 -6.85 6.13
N SER A 135 10.19 -7.41 6.17
CA SER A 135 11.40 -6.62 5.93
C SER A 135 11.54 -6.24 4.46
N MET A 136 11.19 -7.12 3.51
CA MET A 136 11.16 -6.78 2.09
C MET A 136 10.17 -5.64 1.79
N ALA A 137 8.99 -5.66 2.41
CA ALA A 137 8.00 -4.59 2.23
C ALA A 137 8.45 -3.27 2.86
N LEU A 138 8.86 -3.28 4.14
CA LEU A 138 9.13 -2.06 4.90
C LEU A 138 10.56 -1.50 4.72
N ALA A 139 11.57 -2.34 4.57
CA ALA A 139 12.97 -1.91 4.50
C ALA A 139 13.46 -1.66 3.06
N LEU A 140 12.85 -2.31 2.06
CA LEU A 140 13.24 -2.18 0.65
C LEU A 140 12.16 -1.51 -0.19
N THR A 141 11.03 -2.19 -0.35
CA THR A 141 9.97 -1.79 -1.30
C THR A 141 9.43 -0.40 -0.98
N PHE A 142 9.11 -0.15 0.29
CA PHE A 142 8.54 1.12 0.72
C PHE A 142 9.51 2.31 0.52
N PRO A 143 10.75 2.30 1.06
CA PRO A 143 11.71 3.37 0.81
C PRO A 143 12.04 3.56 -0.67
N PHE A 144 12.18 2.45 -1.42
CA PHE A 144 12.41 2.51 -2.85
C PHE A 144 11.27 3.21 -3.59
N ASN A 145 10.02 2.86 -3.31
CA ASN A 145 8.87 3.50 -3.94
C ASN A 145 8.80 4.99 -3.63
N ILE A 146 9.08 5.40 -2.40
CA ILE A 146 9.06 6.82 -2.03
C ILE A 146 10.18 7.61 -2.70
N ILE A 147 11.42 7.11 -2.66
CA ILE A 147 12.60 7.85 -3.11
C ILE A 147 12.75 7.80 -4.64
N VAL A 148 12.52 6.63 -5.24
CA VAL A 148 12.81 6.38 -6.67
C VAL A 148 11.53 6.11 -7.45
N GLY A 149 10.65 5.25 -6.93
CA GLY A 149 9.46 4.79 -7.64
C GLY A 149 8.53 5.94 -8.05
N ILE A 150 8.04 6.74 -7.10
CA ILE A 150 7.09 7.83 -7.37
C ILE A 150 7.64 8.82 -8.42
N PRO A 151 8.87 9.36 -8.30
CA PRO A 151 9.44 10.22 -9.33
C PRO A 151 9.55 9.52 -10.70
N LEU A 152 9.97 8.25 -10.72
CA LEU A 152 10.10 7.47 -11.94
C LEU A 152 8.75 7.27 -12.63
N TYR A 153 7.72 6.86 -11.89
CA TYR A 153 6.37 6.58 -12.41
C TYR A 153 5.75 7.85 -12.99
N LEU A 154 5.92 8.99 -12.31
CA LEU A 154 5.46 10.30 -12.79
C LEU A 154 6.13 10.69 -14.11
N GLN A 155 7.44 10.49 -14.24
CA GLN A 155 8.15 10.79 -15.48
C GLN A 155 7.67 9.90 -16.63
N ILE A 156 7.44 8.61 -16.36
CA ILE A 156 6.92 7.68 -17.38
C ILE A 156 5.54 8.14 -17.85
N LEU A 157 4.61 8.45 -16.94
CA LEU A 157 3.27 8.95 -17.26
C LEU A 157 3.31 10.18 -18.17
N LYS A 158 4.15 11.16 -17.82
CA LYS A 158 4.37 12.38 -18.62
C LYS A 158 4.90 12.06 -20.01
N MET A 159 5.89 11.17 -20.13
CA MET A 159 6.47 10.79 -21.41
C MET A 159 5.47 10.10 -22.33
N ILE A 160 4.53 9.32 -21.79
CA ILE A 160 3.55 8.58 -22.59
C ILE A 160 2.24 9.34 -22.83
N GLY A 161 2.14 10.58 -22.33
CA GLY A 161 0.99 11.47 -22.54
C GLY A 161 -0.25 11.08 -21.74
N VAL A 162 -0.07 10.73 -20.46
CA VAL A 162 -1.15 10.54 -19.47
C VAL A 162 -1.18 11.73 -18.52
#